data_AF-A0A4Q4IWR0-F1
#
_entry.id   AF-A0A4Q4IWR0-F1
#
_cell.length_a   1.000
_cell.length_b   1.000
_cell.length_c   1.000
_cell.angle_alpha   90.00
_cell.angle_beta   90.00
_cell.angle_gamma   90.00
#
_symmetry.space_group_name_H-M   'P 1'
#
loop_
_entity.id
_entity.type
_entity.pdbx_description
1 polymer ?
#
loop_
_entity_poly.entity_id
_entity_poly.type
_entity_poly.pdbx_seq_one_letter_code
_entity_poly.pdbx_strand_id
1 'polypeptide(L)'
;MSYYGPVLAVTAIVLATEILMGRHRGIYRRDDILVLGLCALLNPLVTRILAGLLIAGAAALLLPQGKGALAHLPLLPSYVSLFLLVEFAFYWGHRWAHEGQRRSALRWLWKIHRTHHAGRYMNVLVTQRINLFWSFVVPTAWITGFAVYLGQGIAVGLVILTIFCWNLITHSHFRWDDAIRRHPRFGTMFRAIEHLLISPGMHHSHHGYGKDGASYRNYAVTFAFLDWIFGTLHIPQGRPWRYGVPGAQPHWAEEVFYPLVRMPAKAKESGEADAAEGAVA
;
A
#
# COMPACT_ATOMS: atom_id res chain seq x y z
N MET A 1 -22.29 -12.31 -3.76
CA MET A 1 -21.09 -13.14 -4.00
C MET A 1 -19.94 -12.61 -3.14
N SER A 2 -19.26 -13.48 -2.40
CA SER A 2 -18.08 -13.10 -1.62
C SER A 2 -16.87 -12.96 -2.55
N TYR A 3 -16.46 -11.73 -2.86
CA TYR A 3 -15.25 -11.44 -3.64
C TYR A 3 -13.95 -11.83 -2.91
N TYR A 4 -14.05 -12.13 -1.61
CA TYR A 4 -12.91 -12.54 -0.78
C TYR A 4 -12.32 -13.88 -1.19
N GLY A 5 -13.12 -14.84 -1.67
CA GLY A 5 -12.63 -16.16 -2.08
C GLY A 5 -11.60 -16.07 -3.22
N PRO A 6 -11.95 -15.45 -4.37
CA PRO A 6 -11.00 -15.23 -5.47
C PRO A 6 -9.76 -14.43 -5.07
N VAL A 7 -9.94 -13.37 -4.28
CA VAL A 7 -8.85 -12.52 -3.75
C VAL A 7 -7.84 -13.35 -2.95
N LEU A 8 -8.32 -14.17 -2.01
CA LEU A 8 -7.47 -15.03 -1.19
C LEU A 8 -6.79 -16.10 -2.03
N ALA A 9 -7.49 -16.68 -3.00
CA ALA A 9 -6.91 -17.67 -3.91
C ALA A 9 -5.76 -17.08 -4.74
N VAL A 10 -5.96 -15.91 -5.37
CA VAL A 10 -4.91 -15.25 -6.15
C VAL A 10 -3.73 -14.87 -5.26
N THR A 11 -3.99 -14.34 -4.05
CA THR A 11 -2.93 -14.03 -3.08
C THR A 11 -2.13 -15.27 -2.71
N ALA A 12 -2.81 -16.38 -2.43
CA ALA A 12 -2.17 -17.65 -2.08
C ALA A 12 -1.33 -18.20 -3.24
N ILE A 13 -1.82 -18.08 -4.47
CA ILE A 13 -1.08 -18.49 -5.68
C ILE A 13 0.20 -17.66 -5.84
N VAL A 14 0.11 -16.33 -5.76
CA VAL A 14 1.27 -15.44 -5.87
C VAL A 14 2.28 -15.75 -4.76
N LEU A 15 1.82 -15.84 -3.51
CA LEU A 15 2.66 -16.16 -2.36
C LEU A 15 3.34 -17.53 -2.50
N ALA A 16 2.58 -18.57 -2.86
CA ALA A 16 3.14 -19.90 -3.06
C ALA A 16 4.21 -19.89 -4.17
N THR A 17 3.96 -19.18 -5.27
CA THR A 17 4.93 -19.02 -6.36
C THR A 17 6.20 -18.31 -5.88
N GLU A 18 6.07 -17.21 -5.13
CA GLU A 18 7.22 -16.50 -4.56
C GLU A 18 8.03 -17.39 -3.59
N ILE A 19 7.35 -18.19 -2.75
CA ILE A 19 7.98 -19.13 -1.81
C ILE A 19 8.73 -20.23 -2.57
N LEU A 20 8.09 -20.87 -3.54
CA LEU A 20 8.69 -21.94 -4.35
C LEU A 20 9.92 -21.45 -5.12
N MET A 21 9.89 -20.20 -5.60
CA MET A 21 11.03 -19.56 -6.26
C MET A 21 12.08 -18.98 -5.29
N GLY A 22 11.95 -19.26 -3.99
CA GLY A 22 12.93 -18.87 -2.96
C GLY A 22 12.94 -17.38 -2.61
N ARG A 23 11.93 -16.60 -3.02
CA ARG A 23 11.89 -15.13 -2.81
C ARG A 23 11.64 -14.70 -1.37
N HIS A 24 11.34 -15.67 -0.50
CA HIS A 24 11.08 -15.47 0.94
C HIS A 24 12.21 -15.99 1.84
N ARG A 25 13.28 -16.59 1.30
CA ARG A 25 14.32 -17.25 2.09
C ARG A 25 15.30 -16.23 2.69
N GLY A 26 15.42 -16.22 4.03
CA GLY A 26 16.44 -15.45 4.74
C GLY A 26 16.25 -13.92 4.79
N ILE A 27 15.07 -13.40 4.40
CA ILE A 27 14.82 -11.95 4.29
C ILE A 27 14.07 -11.34 5.48
N TYR A 28 13.54 -12.17 6.40
CA TYR A 28 12.69 -11.73 7.51
C TYR A 28 13.44 -11.76 8.83
N ARG A 29 13.33 -10.68 9.61
CA ARG A 29 13.72 -10.67 11.03
C ARG A 29 12.58 -11.16 11.90
N ARG A 30 12.87 -11.49 13.17
CA ARG A 30 11.84 -11.87 14.16
C ARG A 30 10.75 -10.80 14.27
N ASP A 31 11.16 -9.53 14.35
CA ASP A 31 10.25 -8.39 14.39
C ASP A 31 9.36 -8.30 13.14
N ASP A 32 9.88 -8.57 11.94
CA ASP A 32 9.09 -8.56 10.71
C ASP A 32 7.99 -9.64 10.72
N ILE A 33 8.32 -10.84 11.20
CA ILE A 33 7.36 -11.94 11.33
C ILE A 33 6.26 -11.57 12.33
N LEU A 34 6.61 -10.94 13.46
CA LEU A 34 5.64 -10.47 14.45
C LEU A 34 4.73 -9.40 13.86
N VAL A 35 5.29 -8.37 13.23
CA VAL A 35 4.50 -7.28 12.61
C VAL A 35 3.58 -7.84 11.53
N LEU A 36 4.11 -8.65 10.60
CA LEU A 36 3.31 -9.27 9.54
C LEU A 36 2.19 -10.14 10.11
N GLY A 37 2.50 -11.04 11.05
CA GLY A 37 1.53 -11.96 11.64
C GLY A 37 0.42 -11.24 12.40
N LEU A 38 0.77 -10.27 13.25
CA LEU A 38 -0.20 -9.48 14.01
C LEU A 38 -1.05 -8.61 13.09
N CYS A 39 -0.45 -7.93 12.11
CA CYS A 39 -1.19 -7.13 11.14
C CYS A 39 -2.11 -7.98 10.27
N ALA A 40 -1.64 -9.12 9.75
CA ALA A 40 -2.44 -10.01 8.91
C ALA A 40 -3.63 -10.62 9.68
N LEU A 41 -3.45 -10.92 10.98
CA LEU A 41 -4.48 -11.50 11.83
C LEU A 41 -5.48 -10.44 12.33
N LEU A 42 -4.99 -9.37 12.96
CA LEU A 42 -5.83 -8.41 13.68
C LEU A 42 -6.54 -7.42 12.74
N ASN A 43 -5.98 -7.10 11.57
CA ASN A 43 -6.66 -6.20 10.63
C ASN A 43 -8.04 -6.71 10.20
N PRO A 44 -8.17 -7.92 9.63
CA PRO A 44 -9.48 -8.43 9.22
C PRO A 44 -10.39 -8.80 10.39
N LEU A 45 -9.84 -9.29 11.50
CA LEU A 45 -10.64 -9.81 12.63
C LEU A 45 -11.08 -8.73 13.63
N VAL A 46 -10.40 -7.59 13.69
CA VAL A 46 -10.65 -6.55 14.69
C VAL A 46 -10.76 -5.19 14.02
N THR A 47 -9.66 -4.66 13.51
CA THR A 47 -9.57 -3.27 13.03
C THR A 47 -10.63 -2.93 11.98
N ARG A 48 -10.74 -3.74 10.91
CA ARG A 48 -11.65 -3.44 9.80
C ARG A 48 -13.12 -3.54 10.21
N ILE A 49 -13.44 -4.43 11.13
CA ILE A 49 -14.80 -4.54 11.71
C ILE A 49 -15.11 -3.29 12.53
N LEU A 50 -14.21 -2.89 13.44
CA LEU A 50 -14.40 -1.70 14.28
C LEU A 50 -14.47 -0.42 13.44
N ALA A 51 -13.58 -0.25 12.46
CA ALA A 51 -13.61 0.88 11.53
C ALA A 51 -14.90 0.88 10.71
N GLY A 52 -15.35 -0.29 10.23
CA GLY A 52 -16.61 -0.42 9.50
C GLY A 52 -17.83 -0.02 10.34
N LEU A 53 -17.89 -0.45 11.60
CA LEU A 53 -18.95 -0.05 12.54
C LEU A 53 -18.92 1.45 12.82
N LEU A 54 -17.73 2.03 13.04
CA LEU A 54 -17.55 3.46 13.22
C LEU A 54 -18.06 4.25 12.01
N ILE A 55 -17.65 3.85 10.80
CA ILE A 55 -18.03 4.53 9.56
C ILE A 55 -19.54 4.39 9.31
N ALA A 56 -20.12 3.21 9.56
CA ALA A 56 -21.55 3.00 9.44
C ALA A 56 -22.35 3.87 10.43
N GLY A 57 -21.89 3.97 11.69
CA GLY A 57 -22.48 4.86 12.68
C GLY A 57 -22.38 6.33 12.29
N ALA A 58 -21.22 6.76 11.80
CA ALA A 58 -21.00 8.12 11.30
C ALA A 58 -21.91 8.43 10.09
N ALA A 59 -22.03 7.51 9.13
CA ALA A 59 -22.91 7.67 7.98
C ALA A 59 -24.38 7.76 8.39
N ALA A 60 -24.83 6.93 9.34
CA ALA A 60 -26.19 7.00 9.88
C ALA A 60 -26.48 8.30 10.64
N LEU A 61 -25.50 8.81 11.39
CA LEU A 61 -25.63 10.06 12.14
C LEU A 61 -25.65 11.29 11.21
N LEU A 62 -24.75 11.34 10.24
CA LEU A 62 -24.59 12.49 9.34
C LEU A 62 -25.61 12.50 8.20
N LEU A 63 -26.07 11.32 7.77
CA LEU A 63 -27.00 11.14 6.64
C LEU A 63 -28.13 10.18 7.03
N PRO A 64 -28.99 10.52 8.02
CA PRO A 64 -30.01 9.60 8.54
C PRO A 64 -31.00 9.12 7.48
N GLN A 65 -31.29 9.95 6.47
CA GLN A 65 -32.15 9.61 5.34
C GLN A 65 -31.38 9.10 4.11
N GLY A 66 -30.05 9.00 4.19
CA GLY A 66 -29.19 8.63 3.07
C GLY A 66 -29.10 7.12 2.81
N LYS A 67 -29.60 6.28 3.73
CA LYS A 67 -29.48 4.82 3.60
C LYS A 67 -30.12 4.34 2.30
N GLY A 68 -29.31 3.76 1.41
CA GLY A 68 -29.78 3.27 0.10
C GLY A 68 -30.16 4.35 -0.91
N ALA A 69 -29.91 5.64 -0.64
CA ALA A 69 -30.35 6.75 -1.49
C ALA A 69 -29.80 6.67 -2.93
N LEU A 70 -28.64 6.03 -3.13
CA LEU A 70 -28.01 5.84 -4.43
C LEU A 70 -28.20 4.43 -5.00
N ALA A 71 -28.96 3.53 -4.36
CA ALA A 71 -29.09 2.14 -4.78
C ALA A 71 -29.66 1.95 -6.21
N HIS A 72 -30.36 2.97 -6.72
CA HIS A 72 -30.97 2.98 -8.05
C HIS A 72 -30.00 3.34 -9.18
N LEU A 73 -28.80 3.85 -8.87
CA LEU A 73 -27.84 4.25 -9.90
C LEU A 73 -27.29 3.03 -10.65
N PRO A 74 -27.05 3.14 -11.97
CA PRO A 74 -26.46 2.05 -12.74
C PRO A 74 -25.07 1.67 -12.23
N LEU A 75 -24.75 0.37 -12.28
CA LEU A 75 -23.53 -0.19 -11.69
C LEU A 75 -22.24 0.40 -12.30
N LEU A 76 -22.15 0.47 -13.63
CA LEU A 76 -20.91 0.87 -14.31
C LEU A 76 -20.50 2.33 -14.00
N PRO A 77 -21.37 3.35 -14.15
CA PRO A 77 -21.07 4.71 -13.71
C PRO A 77 -20.72 4.80 -12.22
N SER A 78 -21.43 4.03 -11.38
CA SER A 78 -21.16 4.02 -9.93
C SER A 78 -19.79 3.44 -9.61
N TYR A 79 -19.40 2.35 -10.26
CA TYR A 79 -18.08 1.76 -10.13
C TYR A 79 -16.98 2.72 -10.61
N VAL A 80 -17.10 3.29 -11.81
CA VAL A 80 -16.08 4.18 -12.38
C VAL A 80 -15.90 5.44 -11.54
N SER A 81 -17.00 6.11 -11.19
CA SER A 81 -16.95 7.34 -10.38
C SER A 81 -16.39 7.06 -8.98
N LEU A 82 -16.83 5.98 -8.33
CA LEU A 82 -16.32 5.58 -7.01
C LEU A 82 -14.83 5.21 -7.08
N PHE A 83 -14.40 4.50 -8.12
CA PHE A 83 -13.00 4.10 -8.27
C PHE A 83 -12.10 5.33 -8.41
N LEU A 84 -12.48 6.28 -9.28
CA LEU A 84 -11.74 7.54 -9.47
C LEU A 84 -11.71 8.38 -8.18
N LEU A 85 -12.84 8.46 -7.46
CA LEU A 85 -12.91 9.18 -6.19
C LEU A 85 -12.01 8.54 -5.12
N VAL A 86 -12.03 7.21 -5.01
CA VAL A 86 -11.19 6.47 -4.07
C VAL A 86 -9.70 6.66 -4.39
N GLU A 87 -9.31 6.54 -5.65
CA GLU A 87 -7.91 6.72 -6.08
C GLU A 87 -7.42 8.15 -5.84
N PHE A 88 -8.24 9.16 -6.17
CA PHE A 88 -7.92 10.57 -5.92
C PHE A 88 -7.74 10.85 -4.43
N ALA A 89 -8.67 10.40 -3.59
CA ALA A 89 -8.60 10.64 -2.16
C ALA A 89 -7.45 9.85 -1.50
N PHE A 90 -7.20 8.61 -1.94
CA PHE A 90 -6.07 7.83 -1.47
C PHE A 90 -4.75 8.52 -1.83
N TYR A 91 -4.58 9.01 -3.06
CA TYR A 91 -3.38 9.73 -3.49
C TYR A 91 -3.02 10.85 -2.50
N TRP A 92 -3.99 11.67 -2.10
CA TRP A 92 -3.75 12.75 -1.14
C TRP A 92 -3.48 12.23 0.28
N GLY A 93 -4.26 11.27 0.77
CA GLY A 93 -4.02 10.68 2.09
C GLY A 93 -2.64 10.04 2.20
N HIS A 94 -2.22 9.35 1.15
CA HIS A 94 -0.91 8.71 1.05
C HIS A 94 0.22 9.75 0.97
N ARG A 95 0.08 10.76 0.10
CA ARG A 95 1.01 11.88 0.03
C ARG A 95 1.17 12.59 1.37
N TRP A 96 0.08 12.92 2.06
CA TRP A 96 0.13 13.54 3.38
C TRP A 96 0.81 12.66 4.43
N ALA A 97 0.62 11.34 4.36
CA ALA A 97 1.35 10.40 5.20
C ALA A 97 2.87 10.52 4.99
N HIS A 98 3.34 10.58 3.74
CA HIS A 98 4.76 10.79 3.44
C HIS A 98 5.27 12.18 3.82
N GLU A 99 4.47 13.23 3.63
CA GLU A 99 4.81 14.58 4.05
C GLU A 99 5.02 14.69 5.58
N GLY A 100 4.40 13.81 6.37
CA GLY A 100 4.60 13.70 7.82
C GLY A 100 6.04 13.39 8.26
N GLN A 101 6.91 12.94 7.35
CA GLN A 101 8.35 12.86 7.63
C GLN A 101 8.99 14.24 7.85
N ARG A 102 8.47 15.25 7.15
CA ARG A 102 8.98 16.64 7.18
C ARG A 102 8.08 17.57 7.97
N ARG A 103 6.77 17.33 7.98
CA ARG A 103 5.76 18.17 8.65
C ARG A 103 5.36 17.57 9.99
N SER A 104 5.71 18.25 11.09
CA SER A 104 5.42 17.79 12.46
C SER A 104 3.94 17.50 12.71
N ALA A 105 3.04 18.33 12.18
CA ALA A 105 1.59 18.18 12.30
C ALA A 105 1.05 16.86 11.70
N LEU A 106 1.75 16.29 10.72
CA LEU A 106 1.38 15.04 10.03
C LEU A 106 2.25 13.85 10.45
N ARG A 107 3.17 14.03 11.42
CA ARG A 107 4.10 12.98 11.85
C ARG A 107 3.40 11.72 12.35
N TRP A 108 2.23 11.87 12.95
CA TRP A 108 1.42 10.74 13.41
C TRP A 108 0.92 9.89 12.23
N LEU A 109 0.51 10.53 11.12
CA LEU A 109 0.03 9.84 9.93
C LEU A 109 1.19 9.10 9.24
N TRP A 110 2.37 9.73 9.19
CA TRP A 110 3.58 9.04 8.78
C TRP A 110 3.85 7.81 9.63
N LYS A 111 3.78 7.90 10.98
CA LYS A 111 4.08 6.74 11.84
C LYS A 111 3.14 5.55 11.60
N ILE A 112 1.86 5.80 11.33
CA ILE A 112 0.90 4.76 10.94
C ILE A 112 1.29 4.15 9.59
N HIS A 113 1.54 5.00 8.59
CA HIS A 113 1.85 4.54 7.23
C HIS A 113 3.25 3.92 7.10
N ARG A 114 4.21 4.34 7.93
CA ARG A 114 5.59 3.83 7.99
C ARG A 114 5.62 2.32 8.20
N THR A 115 4.65 1.74 8.92
CA THR A 115 4.54 0.28 9.06
C THR A 115 4.38 -0.41 7.71
N HIS A 116 3.87 0.23 6.68
CA HIS A 116 3.88 -0.32 5.34
C HIS A 116 5.29 -0.29 4.72
N HIS A 117 6.02 0.80 4.96
CA HIS A 117 7.33 1.07 4.38
C HIS A 117 8.53 0.47 5.13
N ALA A 118 8.42 0.09 6.41
CA ALA A 118 9.61 -0.28 7.19
C ALA A 118 10.15 -1.67 6.84
N GLY A 119 9.40 -2.50 6.11
CA GLY A 119 9.89 -3.78 5.60
C GLY A 119 11.07 -3.59 4.66
N ARG A 120 12.18 -4.29 4.92
CA ARG A 120 13.43 -4.21 4.14
C ARG A 120 13.43 -5.09 2.88
N TYR A 121 12.24 -5.47 2.44
CA TYR A 121 11.98 -6.38 1.32
C TYR A 121 10.74 -5.89 0.58
N MET A 122 10.59 -6.34 -0.66
CA MET A 122 9.36 -6.17 -1.43
C MET A 122 8.90 -7.51 -1.98
N ASN A 123 7.70 -7.92 -1.57
CA ASN A 123 7.01 -9.15 -1.97
C ASN A 123 5.54 -9.03 -1.60
N VAL A 124 4.73 -10.01 -1.98
CA VAL A 124 3.27 -9.93 -1.82
C VAL A 124 2.81 -9.77 -0.36
N LEU A 125 3.61 -10.21 0.62
CA LEU A 125 3.28 -10.06 2.05
C LEU A 125 3.33 -8.61 2.55
N VAL A 126 3.99 -7.70 1.82
CA VAL A 126 3.97 -6.26 2.15
C VAL A 126 2.54 -5.70 2.12
N THR A 127 1.64 -6.28 1.32
CA THR A 127 0.20 -5.94 1.31
C THR A 127 -0.50 -6.22 2.65
N GLN A 128 0.09 -7.07 3.50
CA GLN A 128 -0.42 -7.40 4.83
C GLN A 128 0.30 -6.63 5.95
N ARG A 129 1.39 -5.91 5.64
CA ARG A 129 2.16 -5.11 6.61
C ARG A 129 1.49 -3.74 6.83
N ILE A 130 0.27 -3.74 7.35
CA ILE A 130 -0.54 -2.52 7.52
C ILE A 130 -0.78 -2.26 9.01
N ASN A 131 -0.41 -1.08 9.50
CA ASN A 131 -0.67 -0.66 10.88
C ASN A 131 -2.18 -0.76 11.21
N LEU A 132 -2.50 -1.21 12.43
CA LEU A 132 -3.88 -1.48 12.86
C LEU A 132 -4.78 -0.24 12.92
N PHE A 133 -4.23 0.97 12.84
CA PHE A 133 -4.99 2.21 12.84
C PHE A 133 -5.20 2.79 11.43
N TRP A 134 -4.59 2.19 10.39
CA TRP A 134 -4.69 2.70 9.02
C TRP A 134 -6.14 2.74 8.52
N SER A 135 -6.96 1.73 8.80
CA SER A 135 -8.36 1.68 8.37
C SER A 135 -9.25 2.79 8.95
N PHE A 136 -8.85 3.41 10.07
CA PHE A 136 -9.59 4.52 10.67
C PHE A 136 -9.28 5.87 10.01
N VAL A 137 -8.20 5.96 9.25
CA VAL A 137 -7.69 7.24 8.72
C VAL A 137 -7.57 7.25 7.19
N VAL A 138 -7.44 6.08 6.56
CA VAL A 138 -7.31 5.98 5.11
C VAL A 138 -8.62 6.39 4.42
N PRO A 139 -8.60 7.34 3.47
CA PRO A 139 -9.81 7.82 2.80
C PRO A 139 -10.61 6.71 2.10
N THR A 140 -9.93 5.69 1.56
CA THR A 140 -10.57 4.53 0.92
C THR A 140 -11.60 3.85 1.82
N ALA A 141 -11.31 3.65 3.11
CA ALA A 141 -12.23 2.99 4.04
C ALA A 141 -13.50 3.82 4.25
N TRP A 142 -13.34 5.13 4.43
CA TRP A 142 -14.45 6.05 4.64
C TRP A 142 -15.33 6.18 3.40
N ILE A 143 -14.74 6.43 2.24
CA ILE A 143 -15.47 6.59 0.97
C ILE A 143 -16.24 5.31 0.63
N THR A 144 -15.60 4.15 0.73
CA THR A 144 -16.26 2.88 0.46
C THR A 144 -17.34 2.54 1.49
N GLY A 145 -17.11 2.81 2.78
CA GLY A 145 -18.11 2.60 3.83
C GLY A 145 -19.35 3.49 3.67
N PHE A 146 -19.17 4.77 3.34
CA PHE A 146 -20.28 5.66 3.00
C PHE A 146 -21.00 5.19 1.72
N ALA A 147 -20.28 4.78 0.69
CA ALA A 147 -20.89 4.25 -0.53
C ALA A 147 -21.73 2.99 -0.24
N VAL A 148 -21.26 2.06 0.61
CA VAL A 148 -22.07 0.91 1.06
C VAL A 148 -23.35 1.39 1.74
N TYR A 149 -23.27 2.35 2.68
CA TYR A 149 -24.44 2.91 3.37
C TYR A 149 -25.45 3.53 2.40
N LEU A 150 -24.96 4.24 1.37
CA LEU A 150 -25.76 4.84 0.31
C LEU A 150 -26.35 3.82 -0.69
N GLY A 151 -26.07 2.51 -0.52
CA GLY A 151 -26.62 1.44 -1.37
C GLY A 151 -25.73 0.98 -2.52
N GLN A 152 -24.46 1.41 -2.57
CA GLN A 152 -23.50 1.11 -3.65
C GLN A 152 -22.63 -0.13 -3.40
N GLY A 153 -23.16 -1.13 -2.68
CA GLY A 153 -22.38 -2.28 -2.20
C GLY A 153 -21.69 -3.10 -3.30
N ILE A 154 -22.34 -3.29 -4.45
CA ILE A 154 -21.75 -4.05 -5.58
C ILE A 154 -20.59 -3.25 -6.20
N ALA A 155 -20.79 -1.95 -6.45
CA ALA A 155 -19.74 -1.07 -6.98
C ALA A 155 -18.53 -1.03 -6.04
N VAL A 156 -18.75 -0.91 -4.73
CA VAL A 156 -17.70 -0.98 -3.70
C VAL A 156 -16.92 -2.29 -3.78
N GLY A 157 -17.61 -3.43 -3.88
CA GLY A 157 -16.98 -4.74 -4.01
C GLY A 157 -16.05 -4.82 -5.23
N LEU A 158 -16.48 -4.28 -6.37
CA LEU A 158 -15.66 -4.21 -7.58
C LEU A 158 -14.45 -3.28 -7.41
N VAL A 159 -14.62 -2.10 -6.81
CA VAL A 159 -13.50 -1.17 -6.53
C VAL A 159 -12.44 -1.83 -5.65
N ILE A 160 -12.86 -2.46 -4.55
CA ILE A 160 -11.95 -3.16 -3.64
C ILE A 160 -11.23 -4.30 -4.36
N LEU A 161 -11.95 -5.09 -5.15
CA LEU A 161 -11.37 -6.19 -5.92
C LEU A 161 -10.30 -5.68 -6.91
N THR A 162 -10.62 -4.65 -7.69
CA THR A 162 -9.70 -4.06 -8.68
C THR A 162 -8.43 -3.53 -8.00
N ILE A 163 -8.57 -2.71 -6.96
CA ILE A 163 -7.44 -2.14 -6.21
C ILE A 163 -6.60 -3.25 -5.58
N PHE A 164 -7.24 -4.27 -5.02
CA PHE A 164 -6.51 -5.37 -4.39
C PHE A 164 -5.71 -6.18 -5.42
N CYS A 165 -6.31 -6.56 -6.54
CA CYS A 165 -5.62 -7.26 -7.62
C CYS A 165 -4.43 -6.43 -8.15
N TRP A 166 -4.62 -5.12 -8.31
CA TRP A 166 -3.53 -4.23 -8.73
C TRP A 166 -2.39 -4.19 -7.70
N ASN A 167 -2.71 -4.09 -6.42
CA ASN A 167 -1.72 -4.14 -5.35
C ASN A 167 -0.94 -5.46 -5.32
N LEU A 168 -1.58 -6.60 -5.56
CA LEU A 168 -0.88 -7.88 -5.66
C LEU A 168 0.17 -7.85 -6.79
N ILE A 169 -0.19 -7.26 -7.94
CA ILE A 169 0.72 -7.13 -9.08
C ILE A 169 1.90 -6.21 -8.72
N THR A 170 1.64 -5.03 -8.15
CA THR A 170 2.65 -4.00 -7.91
C THR A 170 3.55 -4.25 -6.70
N HIS A 171 3.11 -5.06 -5.73
CA HIS A 171 3.90 -5.46 -4.56
C HIS A 171 4.62 -6.80 -4.74
N SER A 172 4.20 -7.62 -5.70
CA SER A 172 4.88 -8.89 -5.94
C SER A 172 6.37 -8.66 -6.20
N HIS A 173 7.21 -9.57 -5.73
CA HIS A 173 8.64 -9.57 -6.02
C HIS A 173 8.91 -9.64 -7.54
N PHE A 174 7.94 -10.10 -8.34
CA PHE A 174 8.09 -10.29 -9.77
C PHE A 174 8.09 -8.97 -10.55
N ARG A 175 9.28 -8.61 -10.99
CA ARG A 175 9.58 -7.41 -11.78
C ARG A 175 9.45 -7.65 -13.29
N TRP A 176 8.27 -8.11 -13.72
CA TRP A 176 7.95 -8.37 -15.13
C TRP A 176 8.10 -7.12 -16.01
N ASP A 177 7.85 -5.96 -15.41
CA ASP A 177 7.95 -4.63 -15.99
C ASP A 177 9.37 -4.26 -16.43
N ASP A 178 10.41 -4.82 -15.79
CA ASP A 178 11.80 -4.63 -16.25
C ASP A 178 12.03 -5.24 -17.63
N ALA A 179 11.42 -6.40 -17.92
CA ALA A 179 11.56 -7.07 -19.20
C ALA A 179 10.89 -6.24 -20.30
N ILE A 180 9.71 -5.69 -20.03
CA ILE A 180 8.97 -4.85 -20.96
C ILE A 180 9.71 -3.53 -21.20
N ARG A 181 10.20 -2.86 -20.14
CA ARG A 181 10.97 -1.60 -20.28
C ARG A 181 12.22 -1.73 -21.14
N ARG A 182 12.92 -2.86 -21.03
CA ARG A 182 14.14 -3.13 -21.81
C ARG A 182 13.86 -3.54 -23.26
N HIS A 183 12.62 -3.91 -23.59
CA HIS A 183 12.29 -4.37 -24.93
C HIS A 183 12.35 -3.21 -25.93
N PRO A 184 13.10 -3.31 -27.05
CA PRO A 184 13.37 -2.19 -27.96
C PRO A 184 12.11 -1.61 -28.62
N ARG A 185 11.10 -2.45 -28.88
CA ARG A 185 9.83 -2.01 -29.51
C ARG A 185 8.78 -1.53 -28.52
N PHE A 186 8.66 -2.18 -27.37
CA PHE A 186 7.56 -1.98 -26.44
C PHE A 186 7.94 -1.10 -25.25
N GLY A 187 9.24 -0.91 -24.98
CA GLY A 187 9.72 -0.14 -23.83
C GLY A 187 9.25 1.32 -23.85
N THR A 188 9.29 1.98 -25.01
CA THR A 188 8.81 3.37 -25.15
C THR A 188 7.30 3.47 -24.91
N MET A 189 6.51 2.58 -25.51
CA MET A 189 5.05 2.54 -25.30
C MET A 189 4.71 2.22 -23.84
N PHE A 190 5.43 1.28 -23.23
CA PHE A 190 5.23 0.94 -21.83
C PHE A 190 5.51 2.14 -20.91
N ARG A 191 6.61 2.88 -21.14
CA ARG A 191 6.89 4.11 -20.40
C ARG A 191 5.81 5.19 -20.60
N ALA A 192 5.16 5.24 -21.76
CA ALA A 192 4.00 6.11 -21.95
C ALA A 192 2.80 5.64 -21.11
N ILE A 193 2.52 4.33 -21.06
CA ILE A 193 1.49 3.74 -20.18
C ILE A 193 1.80 4.00 -18.69
N GLU A 194 3.06 4.06 -18.31
CA GLU A 194 3.50 4.40 -16.95
C GLU A 194 3.14 5.85 -16.52
N HIS A 195 2.70 6.71 -17.45
CA HIS A 195 2.09 8.00 -17.08
C HIS A 195 0.61 7.87 -16.69
N LEU A 196 -0.01 6.71 -16.94
CA LEU A 196 -1.42 6.43 -16.65
C LEU A 196 -1.60 5.40 -15.54
N LEU A 197 -0.75 4.36 -15.49
CA LEU A 197 -0.87 3.23 -14.58
C LEU A 197 0.41 2.96 -13.79
N ILE A 198 0.26 2.67 -12.49
CA ILE A 198 1.37 2.36 -11.59
C ILE A 198 1.94 0.96 -11.88
N SER A 199 3.18 0.87 -12.30
CA SER A 199 3.90 -0.38 -12.52
C SER A 199 4.55 -0.89 -11.22
N PRO A 200 4.93 -2.19 -11.14
CA PRO A 200 5.77 -2.69 -10.05
C PRO A 200 7.04 -1.84 -9.86
N GLY A 201 7.61 -1.38 -10.96
CA GLY A 201 8.62 -0.33 -11.10
C GLY A 201 8.48 0.79 -10.12
N MET A 202 7.45 1.56 -10.39
CA MET A 202 7.13 2.79 -9.70
C MET A 202 6.83 2.52 -8.23
N HIS A 203 6.10 1.45 -7.93
CA HIS A 203 5.73 1.09 -6.55
C HIS A 203 6.92 0.62 -5.71
N HIS A 204 7.77 -0.26 -6.24
CA HIS A 204 8.99 -0.67 -5.56
C HIS A 204 9.93 0.51 -5.31
N SER A 205 10.08 1.40 -6.31
CA SER A 205 10.91 2.59 -6.18
C SER A 205 10.38 3.50 -5.08
N HIS A 206 9.05 3.65 -4.98
CA HIS A 206 8.39 4.35 -3.88
C HIS A 206 8.70 3.71 -2.50
N HIS A 207 8.72 2.38 -2.40
CA HIS A 207 9.15 1.69 -1.17
C HIS A 207 10.67 1.66 -0.93
N GLY A 208 11.45 2.13 -1.89
CA GLY A 208 12.89 2.06 -1.88
C GLY A 208 13.58 3.38 -1.59
N TYR A 209 14.83 3.29 -1.15
CA TYR A 209 15.72 4.42 -0.93
C TYR A 209 17.12 4.15 -1.50
N GLY A 210 17.91 5.22 -1.64
CA GLY A 210 19.20 5.18 -2.32
C GLY A 210 19.05 5.27 -3.84
N LYS A 211 19.96 4.65 -4.60
CA LYS A 211 19.90 4.63 -6.07
C LYS A 211 18.55 4.06 -6.53
N ASP A 212 17.88 4.74 -7.46
CA ASP A 212 16.53 4.41 -7.98
C ASP A 212 15.43 4.26 -6.89
N GLY A 213 15.69 4.69 -5.66
CA GLY A 213 14.69 4.78 -4.59
C GLY A 213 14.06 6.18 -4.54
N ALA A 214 12.74 6.25 -4.37
CA ALA A 214 11.95 7.46 -4.53
C ALA A 214 10.73 7.51 -3.58
N SER A 215 10.92 7.32 -2.27
CA SER A 215 9.83 7.31 -1.26
C SER A 215 9.05 8.61 -1.07
N TYR A 216 9.22 9.62 -1.92
CA TYR A 216 8.40 10.83 -1.93
C TYR A 216 7.81 11.12 -3.32
N ARG A 217 7.60 10.06 -4.09
CA ARG A 217 7.08 10.04 -5.47
C ARG A 217 6.13 8.86 -5.62
N ASN A 218 5.27 8.86 -6.63
CA ASN A 218 4.35 7.76 -6.94
C ASN A 218 3.41 7.39 -5.78
N TYR A 219 2.56 8.34 -5.37
CA TYR A 219 1.60 8.14 -4.26
C TYR A 219 0.29 7.50 -4.70
N ALA A 220 -0.03 7.44 -5.99
CA ALA A 220 -1.21 6.73 -6.46
C ALA A 220 -1.04 5.21 -6.31
N VAL A 221 -2.16 4.48 -6.21
CA VAL A 221 -2.16 3.02 -6.12
C VAL A 221 -2.23 2.41 -7.50
N THR A 222 -3.20 2.87 -8.30
CA THR A 222 -3.46 2.36 -9.65
C THR A 222 -3.14 3.40 -10.69
N PHE A 223 -3.66 4.62 -10.52
CA PHE A 223 -3.64 5.64 -11.56
C PHE A 223 -2.47 6.61 -11.44
N ALA A 224 -1.36 6.30 -12.10
CA ALA A 224 -0.15 7.14 -12.15
C ALA A 224 -0.40 8.54 -12.73
N PHE A 225 -1.50 8.76 -13.45
CA PHE A 225 -1.84 10.10 -13.95
C PHE A 225 -2.07 11.09 -12.81
N LEU A 226 -2.48 10.65 -11.61
CA LEU A 226 -2.61 11.54 -10.45
C LEU A 226 -1.23 12.06 -10.04
N ASP A 227 -0.23 11.18 -9.99
CA ASP A 227 1.15 11.58 -9.78
C ASP A 227 1.69 12.47 -10.89
N TRP A 228 1.26 12.26 -12.13
CA TRP A 228 1.65 13.10 -13.25
C TRP A 228 1.08 14.52 -13.12
N ILE A 229 -0.23 14.65 -12.91
CA ILE A 229 -0.95 15.92 -12.77
C ILE A 229 -0.40 16.74 -11.60
N PHE A 230 -0.09 16.07 -10.47
CA PHE A 230 0.36 16.74 -9.25
C PHE A 230 1.89 16.76 -9.08
N GLY A 231 2.64 16.41 -10.14
CA GLY A 231 4.09 16.59 -10.22
C GLY A 231 4.92 15.65 -9.33
N THR A 232 4.37 14.50 -8.96
CA THR A 232 5.00 13.48 -8.09
C THR A 232 5.34 12.19 -8.82
N LEU A 233 5.11 12.11 -10.14
CA LEU A 233 5.48 10.95 -10.96
C LEU A 233 7.01 10.75 -11.00
N HIS A 234 7.43 9.51 -10.86
CA HIS A 234 8.80 9.06 -11.04
C HIS A 234 8.82 7.69 -11.71
N ILE A 235 9.19 7.66 -12.99
CA ILE A 235 9.40 6.41 -13.73
C ILE A 235 10.86 5.98 -13.53
N PRO A 236 11.13 4.84 -12.86
CA PRO A 236 12.49 4.44 -12.54
C PRO A 236 13.29 4.03 -13.78
N GLN A 237 14.61 4.14 -13.68
CA GLN A 237 15.54 3.62 -14.70
C GLN A 237 16.11 2.25 -14.32
N GLY A 238 16.12 1.92 -13.03
CA GLY A 238 16.54 0.64 -12.51
C GLY A 238 15.63 0.12 -11.39
N ARG A 239 16.28 -0.48 -10.38
CA ARG A 239 15.63 -0.97 -9.16
C ARG A 239 16.22 -0.25 -7.96
N PRO A 240 15.41 0.01 -6.93
CA PRO A 240 15.91 0.65 -5.71
C PRO A 240 17.06 -0.17 -5.10
N TRP A 241 18.08 0.53 -4.62
CA TRP A 241 19.22 -0.10 -3.97
C TRP A 241 18.81 -0.87 -2.71
N ARG A 242 17.91 -0.29 -1.91
CA ARG A 242 17.38 -0.89 -0.68
C ARG A 242 15.89 -0.58 -0.55
N TYR A 243 15.16 -1.50 0.08
CA TYR A 243 13.80 -1.28 0.56
C TYR A 243 13.82 -0.93 2.04
N GLY A 244 12.77 -0.26 2.51
CA GLY A 244 12.63 0.12 3.90
C GLY A 244 12.64 1.63 4.09
N VAL A 245 12.75 2.04 5.35
CA VAL A 245 12.98 3.43 5.73
C VAL A 245 14.44 3.60 6.17
N PRO A 246 15.17 4.63 5.71
CA PRO A 246 16.55 4.85 6.10
C PRO A 246 16.67 5.11 7.61
N GLY A 247 17.76 4.64 8.21
CA GLY A 247 18.10 4.89 9.61
C GLY A 247 17.62 3.80 10.58
N ALA A 248 17.44 4.21 11.84
CA ALA A 248 17.03 3.34 12.95
C ALA A 248 15.65 2.74 12.69
N GLN A 249 15.50 1.45 12.98
CA GLN A 249 14.26 0.75 12.70
C GLN A 249 13.25 0.99 13.83
N PRO A 250 11.97 1.18 13.52
CA PRO A 250 10.94 1.24 14.54
C PRO A 250 10.87 -0.07 15.33
N HIS A 251 10.52 0.05 16.60
CA HIS A 251 10.21 -1.12 17.41
C HIS A 251 8.92 -1.78 16.92
N TRP A 252 8.89 -3.10 16.78
CA TRP A 252 7.73 -3.85 16.25
C TRP A 252 6.39 -3.46 16.91
N ALA A 253 6.40 -3.26 18.23
CA ALA A 253 5.19 -2.87 18.97
C ALA A 253 4.69 -1.46 18.58
N GLU A 254 5.57 -0.50 18.31
CA GLU A 254 5.16 0.81 17.77
C GLU A 254 4.63 0.64 16.35
N GLU A 255 5.24 -0.21 15.51
CA GLU A 255 4.74 -0.44 14.16
C GLU A 255 3.31 -0.98 14.12
N VAL A 256 2.97 -1.92 14.99
CA VAL A 256 1.64 -2.54 15.01
C VAL A 256 0.61 -1.62 15.70
N PHE A 257 0.97 -1.06 16.85
CA PHE A 257 0.00 -0.46 17.79
C PHE A 257 0.09 1.06 17.95
N TYR A 258 0.96 1.77 17.21
CA TYR A 258 0.91 3.23 17.20
C TYR A 258 -0.48 3.69 16.70
N PRO A 259 -1.15 4.66 17.37
CA PRO A 259 -0.59 5.61 18.35
C PRO A 259 -0.65 5.20 19.83
N LEU A 260 -1.24 4.05 20.16
CA LEU A 260 -1.41 3.59 21.54
C LEU A 260 -0.07 3.18 22.18
N VAL A 261 0.80 2.56 21.39
CA VAL A 261 2.16 2.20 21.81
C VAL A 261 3.16 3.12 21.13
N ARG A 262 4.01 3.79 21.92
CA ARG A 262 5.08 4.67 21.45
C ARG A 262 6.39 4.16 22.03
N MET A 263 7.28 3.74 21.16
CA MET A 263 8.57 3.16 21.56
C MET A 263 9.68 3.82 20.77
N PRO A 264 10.84 4.10 21.39
CA PRO A 264 11.99 4.61 20.66
C PRO A 264 12.41 3.61 19.58
N ALA A 265 12.96 4.13 18.47
CA ALA A 265 13.55 3.29 17.44
C ALA A 265 14.70 2.47 18.03
N LYS A 266 14.84 1.21 17.58
CA LYS A 266 15.98 0.39 17.98
C LYS A 266 17.26 1.01 17.41
N ALA A 267 18.28 1.16 18.25
CA ALA A 267 19.60 1.57 17.80
C ALA A 267 20.06 0.67 16.64
N LYS A 268 20.83 1.23 15.71
CA LYS A 268 21.41 0.47 14.59
C LYS A 268 22.20 -0.68 15.22
N GLU A 269 21.83 -1.93 14.96
CA GLU A 269 22.65 -3.08 15.34
C GLU A 269 24.02 -2.89 14.67
N SER A 270 25.02 -2.50 15.46
CA SER A 270 26.41 -2.43 15.05
C SER A 270 26.89 -3.86 14.86
N GLY A 271 26.95 -4.35 13.62
CA GLY A 271 27.50 -5.68 13.38
C GLY A 271 27.44 -6.29 11.99
N GLU A 272 26.57 -5.83 11.07
CA GLU A 272 26.31 -6.63 9.85
C GLU A 272 26.34 -5.89 8.50
N ALA A 273 26.90 -4.67 8.43
CA ALA A 273 26.93 -3.92 7.15
C ALA A 273 28.29 -3.40 6.67
N ASP A 274 29.36 -3.42 7.47
CA ASP A 274 30.64 -2.83 7.05
C ASP A 274 31.69 -3.87 6.58
N ALA A 275 31.41 -5.17 6.69
CA ALA A 275 32.35 -6.21 6.24
C ALA A 275 32.39 -6.41 4.71
N ALA A 276 31.50 -5.77 3.95
CA ALA A 276 31.46 -5.85 2.48
C ALA A 276 32.06 -4.61 1.78
N GLU A 277 32.45 -3.57 2.52
CA GLU A 277 32.97 -2.31 1.95
C GLU A 277 34.50 -2.26 1.81
N GLY A 278 35.21 -3.35 2.13
CA GLY A 278 36.69 -3.41 2.07
C GLY A 278 37.31 -4.27 0.95
N ALA A 279 36.54 -4.90 0.07
CA ALA A 279 37.08 -5.91 -0.86
C ALA A 279 36.95 -5.58 -2.35
N VAL A 280 36.60 -4.34 -2.71
CA VAL A 280 36.65 -3.89 -4.11
C VAL A 280 37.18 -2.45 -4.15
N ALA A 281 38.49 -2.33 -3.92
CA ALA A 281 39.31 -1.19 -4.34
C ALA A 281 40.45 -1.75 -5.19
#